data_AF-Q57V89-F1
#
_entry.id   AF-Q57V89-F1
#
_cell.length_a   1.000
_cell.length_b   1.000
_cell.length_c   1.000
_cell.angle_alpha   90.00
_cell.angle_beta   90.00
_cell.angle_gamma   90.00
#
_symmetry.space_group_name_H-M   'P 1'
#
loop_
_entity.id
_entity.type
_entity.pdbx_description
1 polymer ?
#
loop_
_entity_poly.entity_id
_entity_poly.type
_entity_poly.pdbx_seq_one_letter_code
_entity_poly.pdbx_strand_id
1 'polypeptide(L)'
;MFKLLRIITPSLALWFLTPGQSTSFTLRGHLPQSHSLYLFSPISSRLSKGTKAGQTAPLMHPDGTTAPDSWRLTNPPDSVEAGATEGAATGSSIPHGSSEATGDKVGENNDRDQLTASGGERSQPFMECVKKVIPPGGLVSTVFNLAAMCIGAGILGLPAAANSSGLVMMFVYPTVIVFLSIYSLYCLATQIERHGLKSYEGMSRALLGPWSAYLTGVLRALNTFGACVAFIISVGDILSAILKGTNAPDFLKQKSGNRLLTSIIWLCFMLPLVIPRSVNTLRYMSAIGITSICYLVVVIVVHSYMNGLPDNIKKVHLTGAPGDEGIHLFGTGNKAVEGPGVFMFAFLCQANSFEVYLGMPKPNVHRFTAYTAIAMAVCFVLCIFAAFFGYLDFGGAVTGSVLLMYDPVNEPAIMVGFVGVLVKLCVSYALVAMACRNALYSFVGWDADDVAFWKHCVFVISLSAVILLCGLFIPTINTVFGFVGAVCGGFLAFILPSLFIMYGGGWSLKAVGWCHYLATYAVLFAGVALCVFGTGATVYSVAVEW
;
A
#
# COMPACT_ATOMS: atom_id res chain seq x y z
N MET A 1 -20.73 -0.51 21.66
CA MET A 1 -20.52 -0.87 20.24
C MET A 1 -21.64 -0.38 19.31
N PHE A 2 -22.91 -0.84 19.45
CA PHE A 2 -24.02 -0.39 18.58
C PHE A 2 -24.32 1.13 18.61
N LYS A 3 -24.12 1.80 19.76
CA LYS A 3 -24.24 3.26 19.85
C LYS A 3 -23.12 4.02 19.12
N LEU A 4 -21.89 3.46 19.08
CA LEU A 4 -20.79 4.03 18.29
C LEU A 4 -21.10 3.87 16.78
N LEU A 5 -21.66 2.72 16.38
CA LEU A 5 -22.04 2.46 15.00
C LEU A 5 -23.04 3.50 14.47
N ARG A 6 -24.07 3.85 15.28
CA ARG A 6 -25.08 4.87 14.93
C ARG A 6 -24.54 6.29 14.79
N ILE A 7 -23.42 6.63 15.43
CA ILE A 7 -22.76 7.94 15.26
C ILE A 7 -21.92 7.95 13.98
N ILE A 8 -21.30 6.82 13.63
CA ILE A 8 -20.41 6.70 12.47
C ILE A 8 -21.21 6.58 11.16
N THR A 9 -22.41 5.98 11.18
CA THR A 9 -23.18 5.73 9.95
C THR A 9 -23.63 7.02 9.23
N PRO A 10 -24.12 8.08 9.92
CA PRO A 10 -24.46 9.35 9.28
C PRO A 10 -23.22 10.08 8.74
N SER A 11 -22.09 10.01 9.45
CA SER A 11 -20.82 10.61 9.03
C SER A 11 -20.28 9.97 7.74
N LEU A 12 -20.45 8.65 7.58
CA LEU A 12 -20.16 7.93 6.35
C LEU A 12 -21.17 8.26 5.24
N ALA A 13 -22.47 8.36 5.56
CA ALA A 13 -23.51 8.65 4.56
C ALA A 13 -23.34 10.04 3.91
N LEU A 14 -22.86 11.04 4.65
CA LEU A 14 -22.52 12.36 4.12
C LEU A 14 -21.40 12.33 3.06
N TRP A 15 -20.55 11.29 3.06
CA TRP A 15 -19.52 11.09 2.04
C TRP A 15 -20.04 10.38 0.76
N PHE A 16 -21.20 9.73 0.81
CA PHE A 16 -21.73 8.91 -0.30
C PHE A 16 -22.82 9.59 -1.13
N LEU A 17 -23.23 10.82 -0.79
CA LEU A 17 -24.21 11.56 -1.59
C LEU A 17 -23.57 12.07 -2.90
N THR A 18 -23.79 11.33 -3.97
CA THR A 18 -23.57 11.79 -5.36
C THR A 18 -24.51 12.97 -5.66
N PRO A 19 -24.00 14.14 -6.10
CA PRO A 19 -24.86 15.28 -6.42
C PRO A 19 -25.64 15.00 -7.72
N GLY A 20 -26.98 15.03 -7.64
CA GLY A 20 -27.87 14.86 -8.80
C GLY A 20 -29.33 14.54 -8.48
N GLN A 21 -29.65 14.09 -7.26
CA GLN A 21 -31.05 13.90 -6.82
C GLN A 21 -31.51 15.12 -6.02
N SER A 22 -32.22 16.02 -6.71
CA SER A 22 -32.98 17.11 -6.08
C SER A 22 -34.24 16.53 -5.42
N THR A 23 -34.16 16.13 -4.15
CA THR A 23 -35.38 15.98 -3.33
C THR A 23 -35.74 17.34 -2.75
N SER A 24 -36.77 17.99 -3.27
CA SER A 24 -37.33 19.20 -2.69
C SER A 24 -37.96 18.86 -1.34
N PHE A 25 -37.25 19.17 -0.26
CA PHE A 25 -37.82 19.11 1.09
C PHE A 25 -38.51 20.45 1.37
N THR A 26 -39.79 20.53 1.03
CA THR A 26 -40.61 21.72 1.29
C THR A 26 -40.96 21.77 2.78
N LEU A 27 -40.11 22.38 3.59
CA LEU A 27 -40.42 22.71 4.98
C LEU A 27 -41.51 23.79 5.00
N ARG A 28 -42.76 23.36 5.20
CA ARG A 28 -43.87 24.23 5.59
C ARG A 28 -43.56 24.82 6.98
N GLY A 29 -43.06 26.03 7.02
CA GLY A 29 -42.90 26.83 8.22
C GLY A 29 -42.75 28.29 7.83
N HIS A 30 -43.73 29.12 8.21
CA HIS A 30 -43.82 30.54 7.88
C HIS A 30 -42.58 31.33 8.35
N LEU A 31 -41.78 31.87 7.42
CA LEU A 31 -41.03 33.13 7.57
C LEU A 31 -40.54 33.61 6.18
N PRO A 32 -40.44 34.93 5.94
CA PRO A 32 -40.46 35.52 4.61
C PRO A 32 -39.08 35.62 3.94
N GLN A 33 -39.10 35.39 2.63
CA GLN A 33 -38.20 35.82 1.55
C GLN A 33 -36.77 36.31 1.87
N SER A 34 -35.81 35.62 1.24
CA SER A 34 -34.64 36.12 0.48
C SER A 34 -33.28 35.51 0.90
N HIS A 35 -32.49 35.20 -0.14
CA HIS A 35 -31.11 34.67 -0.17
C HIS A 35 -30.92 33.15 0.06
N SER A 36 -31.17 32.37 -1.01
CA SER A 36 -30.57 31.03 -1.17
C SER A 36 -29.05 31.13 -1.29
N LEU A 37 -28.34 30.81 -0.21
CA LEU A 37 -26.90 30.61 -0.21
C LEU A 37 -26.60 29.24 -0.85
N TYR A 38 -26.06 29.23 -2.07
CA TYR A 38 -25.54 28.02 -2.71
C TYR A 38 -24.24 27.59 -2.03
N LEU A 39 -24.33 26.94 -0.87
CA LEU A 39 -23.25 26.10 -0.34
C LEU A 39 -23.26 24.80 -1.17
N PHE A 40 -22.08 24.37 -1.63
CA PHE A 40 -21.84 23.17 -2.46
C PHE A 40 -22.00 23.35 -3.97
N SER A 41 -20.98 23.95 -4.59
CA SER A 41 -20.63 23.69 -5.99
C SER A 41 -19.26 22.98 -6.03
N PRO A 42 -19.11 21.82 -6.71
CA PRO A 42 -17.90 21.01 -6.60
C PRO A 42 -16.68 21.61 -7.32
N ILE A 43 -15.54 21.63 -6.64
CA ILE A 43 -14.28 22.18 -7.16
C ILE A 43 -13.71 21.35 -8.30
N SER A 44 -13.88 20.01 -8.32
CA SER A 44 -13.37 19.20 -9.44
C SER A 44 -14.04 19.56 -10.77
N SER A 45 -15.33 19.92 -10.78
CA SER A 45 -16.01 20.36 -12.00
C SER A 45 -15.72 21.81 -12.37
N ARG A 46 -15.39 22.68 -11.40
CA ARG A 46 -14.92 24.05 -11.68
C ARG A 46 -13.48 24.09 -12.18
N LEU A 47 -12.62 23.19 -11.72
CA LEU A 47 -11.21 23.13 -12.12
C LEU A 47 -10.99 22.25 -13.38
N SER A 48 -11.74 21.16 -13.55
CA SER A 48 -11.65 20.29 -14.74
C SER A 48 -12.07 21.02 -16.02
N LYS A 49 -13.00 21.98 -15.94
CA LYS A 49 -13.40 22.80 -17.11
C LYS A 49 -12.28 23.67 -17.69
N GLY A 50 -11.11 23.77 -17.03
CA GLY A 50 -9.95 24.49 -17.54
C GLY A 50 -8.97 23.65 -18.37
N THR A 51 -9.10 22.32 -18.42
CA THR A 51 -8.07 21.48 -19.05
C THR A 51 -8.70 20.56 -20.10
N LYS A 52 -8.53 20.90 -21.38
CA LYS A 52 -8.80 19.96 -22.48
C LYS A 52 -7.80 18.81 -22.38
N ALA A 53 -8.28 17.58 -22.56
CA ALA A 53 -7.44 16.39 -22.60
C ALA A 53 -6.24 16.62 -23.53
N GLY A 54 -5.02 16.45 -23.03
CA GLY A 54 -3.76 16.67 -23.76
C GLY A 54 -2.95 17.90 -23.34
N GLN A 55 -3.53 18.87 -22.61
CA GLN A 55 -2.75 19.96 -22.01
C GLN A 55 -2.41 19.63 -20.54
N THR A 56 -1.14 19.39 -20.23
CA THR A 56 -0.65 19.34 -18.84
C THR A 56 -0.92 20.67 -18.16
N ALA A 57 -1.61 20.69 -17.02
CA ALA A 57 -1.72 21.90 -16.22
C ALA A 57 -0.31 22.43 -15.88
N PRO A 58 -0.04 23.74 -15.97
CA PRO A 58 1.27 24.26 -15.59
C PRO A 58 1.56 23.98 -14.11
N LEU A 59 2.74 23.40 -13.85
CA LEU A 59 3.26 23.14 -12.50
C LEU A 59 3.49 24.49 -11.81
N MET A 60 2.70 24.82 -10.79
CA MET A 60 2.71 26.12 -10.14
C MET A 60 2.91 25.97 -8.62
N HIS A 61 3.94 26.62 -8.10
CA HIS A 61 4.25 26.66 -6.67
C HIS A 61 3.24 27.54 -5.90
N PRO A 62 3.12 27.37 -4.57
CA PRO A 62 2.24 28.18 -3.72
C PRO A 62 2.49 29.69 -3.79
N ASP A 63 3.70 30.11 -4.15
CA ASP A 63 4.12 31.50 -4.35
C ASP A 63 3.76 32.05 -5.75
N GLY A 64 3.14 31.23 -6.60
CA GLY A 64 2.73 31.58 -7.96
C GLY A 64 3.84 31.44 -9.01
N THR A 65 5.00 30.88 -8.67
CA THR A 65 6.07 30.62 -9.65
C THR A 65 5.83 29.31 -10.41
N THR A 66 6.24 29.25 -11.68
CA THR A 66 6.21 28.00 -12.45
C THR A 66 7.46 27.17 -12.19
N ALA A 67 7.32 25.85 -12.07
CA ALA A 67 8.47 24.97 -11.94
C ALA A 67 9.38 25.10 -13.20
N PRO A 68 10.71 25.04 -13.05
CA PRO A 68 11.64 25.07 -14.19
C PRO A 68 11.35 23.93 -15.17
N ASP A 69 11.46 24.17 -16.48
CA ASP A 69 11.23 23.13 -17.49
C ASP A 69 12.14 21.91 -17.32
N SER A 70 13.34 22.11 -16.76
CA SER A 70 14.29 21.04 -16.41
C SER A 70 13.75 19.99 -15.43
N TRP A 71 12.65 20.28 -14.73
CA TRP A 71 12.03 19.34 -13.78
C TRP A 71 10.98 18.44 -14.45
N ARG A 72 10.51 18.78 -15.65
CA ARG A 72 9.59 17.92 -16.40
C ARG A 72 10.35 16.70 -16.91
N LEU A 73 9.83 15.50 -16.61
CA LEU A 73 10.22 14.31 -17.36
C LEU A 73 9.67 14.48 -18.78
N THR A 74 10.52 14.47 -19.79
CA THR A 74 10.08 14.13 -21.14
C THR A 74 9.53 12.71 -21.04
N ASN A 75 8.24 12.51 -21.32
CA ASN A 75 7.74 11.16 -21.52
C ASN A 75 8.68 10.46 -22.52
N PRO A 76 9.09 9.20 -22.29
CA PRO A 76 9.74 8.46 -23.36
C PRO A 76 8.81 8.56 -24.58
N PRO A 77 9.35 8.83 -25.78
CA PRO A 77 8.55 9.12 -26.96
C PRO A 77 7.56 7.98 -27.15
N ASP A 78 6.28 8.35 -27.29
CA ASP A 78 5.24 7.39 -27.64
C ASP A 78 5.76 6.58 -28.82
N SER A 79 5.78 5.26 -28.64
CA SER A 79 6.12 4.30 -29.66
C SER A 79 5.19 4.53 -30.84
N VAL A 80 5.69 5.28 -31.82
CA VAL A 80 5.15 5.45 -33.18
C VAL A 80 3.62 5.39 -33.22
N GLU A 81 2.95 6.46 -32.80
CA GLU A 81 1.61 6.72 -33.31
C GLU A 81 1.77 7.06 -34.80
N ALA A 82 1.41 6.08 -35.63
CA ALA A 82 1.29 6.23 -37.05
C ALA A 82 0.32 7.37 -37.38
N GLY A 83 0.84 8.37 -38.10
CA GLY A 83 0.05 9.17 -39.04
C GLY A 83 -1.00 10.11 -38.42
N ALA A 84 -0.56 11.22 -37.84
CA ALA A 84 -1.34 12.45 -37.84
C ALA A 84 -0.44 13.62 -38.25
N THR A 85 -0.29 13.79 -39.56
CA THR A 85 0.32 14.96 -40.19
C THR A 85 -0.58 16.18 -40.00
N GLU A 86 -0.30 17.01 -39.00
CA GLU A 86 -0.74 18.41 -38.99
C GLU A 86 0.34 19.27 -39.68
N GLY A 87 0.28 19.30 -41.01
CA GLY A 87 1.02 20.26 -41.84
C GLY A 87 0.25 21.56 -41.91
N ALA A 88 0.56 22.49 -41.00
CA ALA A 88 0.23 23.90 -41.17
C ALA A 88 1.09 24.47 -42.31
N ALA A 89 0.49 24.68 -43.49
CA ALA A 89 1.10 25.44 -44.57
C ALA A 89 0.08 26.40 -45.17
N THR A 90 0.16 27.65 -44.70
CA THR A 90 -0.31 28.85 -45.38
C THR A 90 0.50 29.07 -46.66
N GLY A 91 -0.16 29.24 -47.81
CA GLY A 91 0.51 29.76 -49.01
C GLY A 91 -0.16 29.46 -50.35
N SER A 92 -0.90 30.47 -50.85
CA SER A 92 -1.02 30.85 -52.28
C SER A 92 -1.30 29.75 -53.33
N SER A 93 -2.53 29.61 -53.82
CA SER A 93 -3.12 30.30 -54.99
C SER A 93 -2.82 29.67 -56.36
N ILE A 94 -3.90 29.50 -57.16
CA ILE A 94 -4.05 29.48 -58.65
C ILE A 94 -4.44 28.10 -59.28
N PRO A 95 -5.33 28.08 -60.30
CA PRO A 95 -6.53 27.23 -60.31
C PRO A 95 -6.68 26.25 -61.50
N HIS A 96 -7.88 25.65 -61.55
CA HIS A 96 -8.60 25.08 -62.70
C HIS A 96 -8.08 23.77 -63.31
N GLY A 97 -8.87 22.71 -63.11
CA GLY A 97 -8.78 21.43 -63.81
C GLY A 97 -10.02 20.60 -63.55
N SER A 98 -11.04 20.81 -64.37
CA SER A 98 -12.24 19.98 -64.50
C SER A 98 -11.94 18.73 -65.35
N SER A 99 -12.21 17.54 -64.84
CA SER A 99 -12.60 16.31 -65.55
C SER A 99 -12.97 15.27 -64.47
N GLU A 100 -14.24 14.97 -64.21
CA GLU A 100 -15.09 14.01 -64.93
C GLU A 100 -14.59 12.54 -64.91
N ALA A 101 -15.32 11.75 -64.13
CA ALA A 101 -15.72 10.35 -64.33
C ALA A 101 -14.67 9.30 -64.79
N THR A 102 -14.30 8.43 -63.85
CA THR A 102 -14.20 6.98 -64.08
C THR A 102 -14.56 6.26 -62.78
N GLY A 103 -15.72 5.61 -62.77
CA GLY A 103 -15.99 4.53 -61.83
C GLY A 103 -15.36 3.26 -62.37
N ASP A 104 -14.59 2.55 -61.56
CA ASP A 104 -14.35 1.13 -61.77
C ASP A 104 -14.27 0.39 -60.43
N LYS A 105 -14.93 -0.75 -60.42
CA LYS A 105 -15.09 -1.69 -59.31
C LYS A 105 -13.79 -2.44 -59.08
N VAL A 106 -13.34 -2.55 -57.83
CA VAL A 106 -12.64 -3.75 -57.33
C VAL A 106 -12.97 -3.91 -55.84
N GLY A 107 -13.72 -4.96 -55.52
CA GLY A 107 -13.82 -5.49 -54.16
C GLY A 107 -12.63 -6.39 -53.81
N GLU A 108 -12.61 -6.81 -52.55
CA GLU A 108 -11.77 -7.88 -51.99
C GLU A 108 -10.26 -7.63 -51.91
N ASN A 109 -9.82 -7.20 -50.72
CA ASN A 109 -8.85 -7.93 -49.90
C ASN A 109 -8.46 -7.06 -48.70
N ASN A 110 -8.93 -7.39 -47.51
CA ASN A 110 -8.17 -7.17 -46.26
C ASN A 110 -8.62 -8.07 -45.09
N ASP A 111 -9.21 -9.24 -45.38
CA ASP A 111 -9.42 -10.31 -44.37
C ASP A 111 -8.13 -11.11 -44.05
N ARG A 112 -6.94 -10.60 -44.41
CA ARG A 112 -5.66 -11.26 -44.12
C ARG A 112 -4.95 -10.79 -42.86
N ASP A 113 -5.41 -9.74 -42.20
CA ASP A 113 -4.79 -9.27 -40.95
C ASP A 113 -5.42 -9.86 -39.68
N GLN A 114 -6.46 -10.70 -39.79
CA GLN A 114 -7.07 -11.38 -38.62
C GLN A 114 -6.53 -12.80 -38.33
N LEU A 115 -5.56 -13.32 -39.10
CA LEU A 115 -5.12 -14.73 -38.97
C LEU A 115 -3.74 -14.97 -38.35
N THR A 116 -3.03 -13.96 -37.82
CA THR A 116 -1.68 -14.18 -37.25
C THR A 116 -1.48 -13.79 -35.77
N ALA A 117 -2.53 -13.42 -35.03
CA ALA A 117 -2.41 -13.15 -33.58
C ALA A 117 -3.25 -14.07 -32.67
N SER A 118 -3.75 -15.20 -33.16
CA SER A 118 -4.17 -16.34 -32.32
C SER A 118 -2.96 -17.20 -31.90
N GLY A 119 -1.90 -16.53 -31.44
CA GLY A 119 -0.85 -17.17 -30.65
C GLY A 119 -1.46 -17.51 -29.30
N GLY A 120 -1.94 -18.75 -29.17
CA GLY A 120 -2.55 -19.27 -27.96
C GLY A 120 -1.64 -19.06 -26.75
N GLU A 121 -1.91 -18.01 -25.98
CA GLU A 121 -1.59 -18.01 -24.58
C GLU A 121 -2.29 -19.24 -24.01
N ARG A 122 -1.52 -20.29 -23.72
CA ARG A 122 -1.98 -21.44 -22.95
C ARG A 122 -2.27 -20.94 -21.53
N SER A 123 -3.36 -20.17 -21.37
CA SER A 123 -3.89 -19.78 -20.09
C SER A 123 -4.23 -21.06 -19.37
N GLN A 124 -3.45 -21.40 -18.35
CA GLN A 124 -3.72 -22.56 -17.50
C GLN A 124 -5.19 -22.48 -17.03
N PRO A 125 -5.93 -23.59 -16.90
CA PRO A 125 -7.34 -23.56 -16.47
C PRO A 125 -7.55 -22.84 -15.13
N PHE A 126 -6.53 -22.87 -14.26
CA PHE A 126 -6.46 -22.06 -13.05
C PHE A 126 -6.47 -20.55 -13.34
N MET A 127 -5.70 -20.11 -14.35
CA MET A 127 -5.63 -18.72 -14.82
C MET A 127 -6.99 -18.22 -15.31
N GLU A 128 -7.75 -19.05 -16.04
CA GLU A 128 -9.10 -18.69 -16.50
C GLU A 128 -10.08 -18.60 -15.34
N CYS A 129 -10.04 -19.53 -14.38
CA CYS A 129 -10.86 -19.48 -13.18
C CYS A 129 -10.57 -18.20 -12.37
N VAL A 130 -9.30 -17.86 -12.16
CA VAL A 130 -8.93 -16.66 -11.40
C VAL A 130 -9.21 -15.37 -12.17
N LYS A 131 -8.98 -15.31 -13.50
CA LYS A 131 -9.38 -14.17 -14.34
C LYS A 131 -10.91 -13.98 -14.34
N LYS A 132 -11.68 -15.06 -14.26
CA LYS A 132 -13.14 -15.03 -14.17
C LYS A 132 -13.64 -14.57 -12.80
N VAL A 133 -12.95 -14.95 -11.72
CA VAL A 133 -13.26 -14.51 -10.34
C VAL A 133 -12.78 -13.07 -10.08
N ILE A 134 -11.64 -12.67 -10.65
CA ILE A 134 -11.00 -11.36 -10.48
C ILE A 134 -10.66 -10.78 -11.87
N PRO A 135 -11.58 -10.04 -12.51
CA PRO A 135 -11.29 -9.38 -13.78
C PRO A 135 -10.18 -8.33 -13.59
N PRO A 136 -9.20 -8.23 -14.51
CA PRO A 136 -8.10 -7.30 -14.37
C PRO A 136 -8.60 -5.86 -14.25
N GLY A 137 -8.18 -5.18 -13.18
CA GLY A 137 -8.42 -3.74 -12.95
C GLY A 137 -9.83 -3.34 -12.50
N GLY A 138 -10.78 -4.27 -12.38
CA GLY A 138 -12.10 -3.98 -11.82
C GLY A 138 -12.07 -3.63 -10.32
N LEU A 139 -13.24 -3.32 -9.73
CA LEU A 139 -13.39 -3.07 -8.28
C LEU A 139 -12.76 -4.20 -7.45
N VAL A 140 -13.10 -5.45 -7.76
CA VAL A 140 -12.61 -6.62 -7.02
C VAL A 140 -11.09 -6.73 -7.12
N SER A 141 -10.52 -6.56 -8.31
CA SER A 141 -9.05 -6.60 -8.47
C SER A 141 -8.34 -5.47 -7.76
N THR A 142 -8.89 -4.26 -7.78
CA THR A 142 -8.26 -3.09 -7.15
C THR A 142 -8.28 -3.23 -5.64
N VAL A 143 -9.45 -3.59 -5.08
CA VAL A 143 -9.61 -3.86 -3.65
C VAL A 143 -8.69 -5.00 -3.22
N PHE A 144 -8.67 -6.09 -3.97
CA PHE A 144 -7.86 -7.26 -3.66
C PHE A 144 -6.36 -6.95 -3.70
N ASN A 145 -5.89 -6.20 -4.72
CA ASN A 145 -4.49 -5.83 -4.83
C ASN A 145 -4.06 -4.91 -3.67
N LEU A 146 -4.84 -3.87 -3.35
CA LEU A 146 -4.54 -2.99 -2.22
C LEU A 146 -4.57 -3.77 -0.89
N ALA A 147 -5.56 -4.64 -0.72
CA ALA A 147 -5.67 -5.45 0.49
C ALA A 147 -4.49 -6.43 0.62
N ALA A 148 -4.07 -7.09 -0.46
CA ALA A 148 -2.91 -7.98 -0.46
C ALA A 148 -1.61 -7.27 -0.03
N MET A 149 -1.50 -5.97 -0.34
CA MET A 149 -0.34 -5.16 0.03
C MET A 149 -0.34 -4.79 1.51
N CYS A 150 -1.48 -4.38 2.06
CA CYS A 150 -1.60 -4.09 3.49
C CYS A 150 -1.54 -5.38 4.34
N ILE A 151 -2.16 -6.45 3.87
CA ILE A 151 -2.23 -7.77 4.54
C ILE A 151 -0.90 -8.52 4.30
N GLY A 152 0.19 -7.95 4.82
CA GLY A 152 1.57 -8.42 4.72
C GLY A 152 2.03 -9.19 5.96
N ALA A 153 3.33 -9.10 6.27
CA ALA A 153 3.87 -9.60 7.54
C ALA A 153 3.59 -8.64 8.72
N GLY A 154 3.19 -7.40 8.45
CA GLY A 154 2.88 -6.40 9.48
C GLY A 154 1.85 -6.89 10.50
N ILE A 155 0.88 -7.69 10.07
CA ILE A 155 -0.15 -8.28 10.94
C ILE A 155 0.44 -9.12 12.09
N LEU A 156 1.61 -9.73 11.87
CA LEU A 156 2.27 -10.63 12.83
C LEU A 156 2.84 -9.89 14.05
N GLY A 157 3.15 -8.60 13.91
CA GLY A 157 3.66 -7.75 14.99
C GLY A 157 2.59 -6.93 15.70
N LEU A 158 1.33 -6.97 15.24
CA LEU A 158 0.26 -6.13 15.79
C LEU A 158 -0.14 -6.49 17.25
N PRO A 159 -0.19 -7.76 17.67
CA PRO A 159 -0.45 -8.09 19.08
C PRO A 159 0.62 -7.50 20.02
N ALA A 160 1.88 -7.53 19.62
CA ALA A 160 2.95 -6.87 20.37
C ALA A 160 2.86 -5.34 20.33
N ALA A 161 2.40 -4.75 19.23
CA ALA A 161 2.09 -3.31 19.17
C ALA A 161 0.93 -2.94 20.11
N ALA A 162 -0.08 -3.82 20.23
CA ALA A 162 -1.18 -3.65 21.18
C ALA A 162 -0.70 -3.76 22.63
N ASN A 163 0.18 -4.71 22.93
CA ASN A 163 0.86 -4.81 24.24
C ASN A 163 1.80 -3.62 24.52
N SER A 164 2.34 -2.97 23.49
CA SER A 164 3.23 -1.83 23.70
C SER A 164 2.44 -0.56 24.00
N SER A 165 1.35 -0.33 23.27
CA SER A 165 0.55 0.89 23.35
C SER A 165 -0.67 0.81 24.27
N GLY A 166 -1.09 -0.41 24.64
CA GLY A 166 -2.31 -0.68 25.38
C GLY A 166 -3.55 -0.88 24.52
N LEU A 167 -4.56 -1.52 25.11
CA LEU A 167 -5.78 -1.96 24.44
C LEU A 167 -6.57 -0.81 23.80
N VAL A 168 -6.65 0.36 24.45
CA VAL A 168 -7.40 1.51 23.91
C VAL A 168 -6.68 2.08 22.70
N MET A 169 -5.37 2.26 22.80
CA MET A 169 -4.57 2.83 21.72
C MET A 169 -4.48 1.90 20.50
N MET A 170 -4.54 0.58 20.73
CA MET A 170 -4.68 -0.41 19.66
C MET A 170 -5.91 -0.17 18.79
N PHE A 171 -7.02 0.36 19.31
CA PHE A 171 -8.14 0.77 18.47
C PHE A 171 -7.94 2.16 17.85
N VAL A 172 -7.40 3.11 18.62
CA VAL A 172 -7.26 4.51 18.18
C VAL A 172 -6.27 4.65 17.03
N TYR A 173 -5.06 4.10 17.14
CA TYR A 173 -4.00 4.25 16.14
C TYR A 173 -4.40 3.76 14.74
N PRO A 174 -4.78 2.48 14.54
CA PRO A 174 -5.18 2.01 13.22
C PRO A 174 -6.42 2.72 12.70
N THR A 175 -7.34 3.16 13.56
CA THR A 175 -8.52 3.93 13.12
C THR A 175 -8.08 5.26 12.49
N VAL A 176 -7.25 6.02 13.20
CA VAL A 176 -6.71 7.29 12.69
C VAL A 176 -5.87 7.06 11.44
N ILE A 177 -4.96 6.09 11.46
CA ILE A 177 -4.08 5.75 10.32
C ILE A 177 -4.90 5.39 9.08
N VAL A 178 -5.98 4.62 9.21
CA VAL A 178 -6.84 4.24 8.08
C VAL A 178 -7.53 5.47 7.47
N PHE A 179 -8.12 6.35 8.28
CA PHE A 179 -8.76 7.57 7.76
C PHE A 179 -7.76 8.48 7.05
N LEU A 180 -6.59 8.71 7.66
CA LEU A 180 -5.52 9.51 7.06
C LEU A 180 -4.97 8.85 5.79
N SER A 181 -4.86 7.51 5.77
CA SER A 181 -4.37 6.76 4.61
C SER A 181 -5.35 6.84 3.43
N ILE A 182 -6.65 6.71 3.66
CA ILE A 182 -7.68 6.90 2.62
C ILE A 182 -7.57 8.31 2.03
N TYR A 183 -7.44 9.33 2.87
CA TYR A 183 -7.27 10.71 2.41
C TYR A 183 -5.95 10.91 1.64
N SER A 184 -4.84 10.34 2.11
CA SER A 184 -3.55 10.42 1.41
C SER A 184 -3.60 9.79 0.02
N LEU A 185 -4.32 8.68 -0.13
CA LEU A 185 -4.51 8.00 -1.42
C LEU A 185 -5.42 8.80 -2.34
N TYR A 186 -6.42 9.51 -1.80
CA TYR A 186 -7.17 10.52 -2.54
C TYR A 186 -6.28 11.66 -3.04
N CYS A 187 -5.38 12.19 -2.21
CA CYS A 187 -4.42 13.22 -2.60
C CYS A 187 -3.51 12.74 -3.74
N LEU A 188 -2.96 11.53 -3.61
CA LEU A 188 -2.12 10.92 -4.64
C LEU A 188 -2.89 10.74 -5.96
N ALA A 189 -4.06 10.10 -5.92
CA ALA A 189 -4.89 9.90 -7.10
C ALA A 189 -5.26 11.21 -7.81
N THR A 190 -5.56 12.26 -7.03
CA THR A 190 -5.85 13.60 -7.57
C THR A 190 -4.68 14.15 -8.35
N GLN A 191 -3.45 13.98 -7.86
CA GLN A 191 -2.26 14.47 -8.56
C GLN A 191 -1.87 13.58 -9.74
N ILE A 192 -2.12 12.27 -9.67
CA ILE A 192 -1.93 11.34 -10.80
C ILE A 192 -2.83 11.79 -11.97
N GLU A 193 -4.11 12.04 -11.68
CA GLU A 193 -5.10 12.46 -12.70
C GLU A 193 -4.78 13.84 -13.29
N ARG A 194 -4.34 14.79 -12.46
CA ARG A 194 -4.04 16.18 -12.91
C ARG A 194 -2.80 16.28 -13.78
N HIS A 195 -1.73 15.58 -13.41
CA HIS A 195 -0.42 15.73 -14.07
C HIS A 195 -0.08 14.58 -15.01
N GLY A 196 -0.86 13.49 -15.02
CA GLY A 196 -0.63 12.33 -15.89
C GLY A 196 0.67 11.58 -15.58
N LEU A 197 1.19 11.70 -14.35
CA LEU A 197 2.48 11.15 -13.96
C LEU A 197 2.38 9.65 -13.64
N LYS A 198 3.38 8.88 -14.07
CA LYS A 198 3.36 7.41 -14.04
C LYS A 198 4.03 6.78 -12.82
N SER A 199 4.78 7.55 -12.03
CA SER A 199 5.51 7.05 -10.86
C SER A 199 5.51 8.05 -9.70
N TYR A 200 5.71 7.51 -8.50
CA TYR A 200 5.77 8.29 -7.26
C TYR A 200 6.97 9.26 -7.28
N GLU A 201 8.12 8.78 -7.74
CA GLU A 201 9.35 9.55 -7.89
C GLU A 201 9.19 10.65 -8.95
N GLY A 202 8.50 10.34 -10.06
CA GLY A 202 8.18 11.31 -11.09
C GLY A 202 7.27 12.42 -10.58
N MET A 203 6.26 12.08 -9.78
CA MET A 203 5.41 13.06 -9.09
C MET A 203 6.20 13.94 -8.13
N SER A 204 7.08 13.33 -7.34
CA SER A 204 7.95 14.06 -6.42
C SER A 204 8.85 15.03 -7.17
N ARG A 205 9.49 14.59 -8.26
CA ARG A 205 10.33 15.44 -9.12
C ARG A 205 9.57 16.62 -9.69
N ALA A 206 8.40 16.37 -10.25
CA ALA A 206 7.60 17.40 -10.93
C ALA A 206 7.08 18.46 -9.95
N LEU A 207 6.68 18.07 -8.73
CA LEU A 207 6.01 18.98 -7.78
C LEU A 207 6.94 19.60 -6.74
N LEU A 208 7.99 18.89 -6.32
CA LEU A 208 8.87 19.28 -5.22
C LEU A 208 10.35 19.36 -5.63
N GLY A 209 10.68 18.98 -6.87
CA GLY A 209 12.01 19.11 -7.45
C GLY A 209 12.91 17.90 -7.30
N PRO A 210 14.13 17.93 -7.90
CA PRO A 210 14.98 16.75 -8.09
C PRO A 210 15.39 16.04 -6.79
N TRP A 211 15.72 16.79 -5.73
CA TRP A 211 16.13 16.24 -4.43
C TRP A 211 15.02 15.43 -3.76
N SER A 212 13.77 15.88 -3.88
CA SER A 212 12.62 15.18 -3.31
C SER A 212 12.38 13.83 -4.00
N ALA A 213 12.64 13.74 -5.30
CA ALA A 213 12.54 12.51 -6.07
C ALA A 213 13.57 11.48 -5.63
N TYR A 214 14.81 11.91 -5.39
CA TYR A 214 15.86 11.06 -4.83
C TYR A 214 15.46 10.53 -3.44
N LEU A 215 15.03 11.42 -2.54
CA LEU A 215 14.53 11.04 -1.21
C LEU A 215 13.38 10.03 -1.29
N THR A 216 12.42 10.28 -2.20
CA THR A 216 11.27 9.40 -2.42
C THR A 216 11.70 8.00 -2.86
N GLY A 217 12.65 7.90 -3.79
CA GLY A 217 13.22 6.63 -4.20
C GLY A 217 13.90 5.90 -3.04
N VAL A 218 14.63 6.62 -2.18
CA VAL A 218 15.36 6.04 -1.05
C VAL A 218 14.37 5.48 -0.04
N LEU A 219 13.29 6.21 0.24
CA LEU A 219 12.22 5.78 1.13
C LEU A 219 11.46 4.57 0.57
N ARG A 220 11.18 4.53 -0.74
CA ARG A 220 10.55 3.35 -1.38
C ARG A 220 11.46 2.12 -1.33
N ALA A 221 12.75 2.29 -1.60
CA ALA A 221 13.75 1.24 -1.49
C ALA A 221 13.85 0.74 -0.04
N LEU A 222 13.91 1.65 0.94
CA LEU A 222 13.95 1.33 2.37
C LEU A 222 12.68 0.59 2.83
N ASN A 223 11.50 1.03 2.37
CA ASN A 223 10.24 0.39 2.69
C ASN A 223 10.18 -1.07 2.23
N THR A 224 10.50 -1.30 0.96
CA THR A 224 10.49 -2.63 0.35
C THR A 224 11.60 -3.52 0.90
N PHE A 225 12.80 -2.96 1.11
CA PHE A 225 13.90 -3.64 1.80
C PHE A 225 13.49 -4.10 3.20
N GLY A 226 12.93 -3.20 4.01
CA GLY A 226 12.45 -3.48 5.36
C GLY A 226 11.36 -4.56 5.39
N ALA A 227 10.42 -4.51 4.46
CA ALA A 227 9.40 -5.55 4.30
C ALA A 227 10.03 -6.93 3.98
N CYS A 228 11.01 -6.98 3.08
CA CYS A 228 11.74 -8.21 2.78
C CYS A 228 12.51 -8.75 3.98
N VAL A 229 13.18 -7.89 4.76
CA VAL A 229 13.83 -8.27 6.02
C VAL A 229 12.84 -8.88 6.98
N ALA A 230 11.67 -8.25 7.16
CA ALA A 230 10.62 -8.78 8.04
C ALA A 230 10.09 -10.14 7.58
N PHE A 231 10.04 -10.42 6.27
CA PHE A 231 9.68 -11.74 5.77
C PHE A 231 10.71 -12.82 6.15
N ILE A 232 12.00 -12.52 6.09
CA ILE A 232 13.07 -13.43 6.54
C ILE A 232 12.94 -13.73 8.04
N ILE A 233 12.73 -12.68 8.85
CA ILE A 233 12.52 -12.83 10.30
C ILE A 233 11.29 -13.71 10.56
N SER A 234 10.17 -13.43 9.88
CA SER A 234 8.92 -14.19 10.03
C SER A 234 9.09 -15.67 9.70
N VAL A 235 9.89 -16.01 8.67
CA VAL A 235 10.18 -17.41 8.37
C VAL A 235 11.03 -18.05 9.47
N GLY A 236 12.03 -17.34 9.99
CA GLY A 236 12.78 -17.79 11.16
C GLY A 236 11.90 -18.01 12.39
N ASP A 237 10.87 -17.19 12.59
CA ASP A 237 9.92 -17.33 13.69
C ASP A 237 9.03 -18.56 13.52
N ILE A 238 8.51 -18.80 12.32
CA ILE A 238 7.73 -20.01 11.98
C ILE A 238 8.56 -21.25 12.23
N LEU A 239 9.80 -21.28 11.73
CA LEU A 239 10.71 -22.41 11.90
C LEU A 239 11.02 -22.66 13.37
N SER A 240 11.37 -21.61 14.12
CA SER A 240 11.62 -21.68 15.56
C SER A 240 10.42 -22.26 16.31
N ALA A 241 9.21 -21.80 16.02
CA ALA A 241 7.99 -22.29 16.66
C ALA A 241 7.72 -23.78 16.35
N ILE A 242 7.87 -24.22 15.10
CA ILE A 242 7.71 -25.63 14.70
C ILE A 242 8.78 -26.52 15.34
N LEU A 243 10.03 -26.07 15.35
CA LEU A 243 11.16 -26.84 15.89
C LEU A 243 11.10 -26.99 17.41
N LYS A 244 10.60 -25.99 18.14
CA LYS A 244 10.42 -26.06 19.60
C LYS A 244 9.52 -27.23 20.01
N GLY A 245 8.42 -27.47 19.29
CA GLY A 245 7.48 -28.56 19.58
C GLY A 245 7.92 -29.94 19.06
N THR A 246 9.00 -30.04 18.28
CA THR A 246 9.42 -31.29 17.62
C THR A 246 10.60 -31.95 18.35
N ASN A 247 10.79 -33.27 18.19
CA ASN A 247 12.01 -34.00 18.60
C ASN A 247 13.21 -33.77 17.66
N ALA A 248 13.30 -32.59 17.03
CA ALA A 248 14.39 -32.24 16.12
C ALA A 248 15.73 -32.19 16.88
N PRO A 249 16.87 -32.43 16.21
CA PRO A 249 18.19 -32.30 16.82
C PRO A 249 18.37 -30.95 17.51
N ASP A 250 19.01 -30.94 18.68
CA ASP A 250 19.19 -29.73 19.49
C ASP A 250 19.89 -28.61 18.72
N PHE A 251 20.78 -28.96 17.79
CA PHE A 251 21.42 -28.00 16.90
C PHE A 251 20.40 -27.17 16.09
N LEU A 252 19.35 -27.79 15.54
CA LEU A 252 18.34 -27.07 14.76
C LEU A 252 17.48 -26.14 15.63
N LYS A 253 17.25 -26.52 16.89
CA LYS A 253 16.51 -25.70 17.87
C LYS A 253 17.30 -24.49 18.34
N GLN A 254 18.63 -24.54 18.28
CA GLN A 254 19.48 -23.41 18.61
C GLN A 254 19.36 -22.28 17.56
N LYS A 255 19.71 -21.06 17.97
CA LYS A 255 19.69 -19.87 17.10
C LYS A 255 20.53 -20.05 15.82
N SER A 256 21.66 -20.74 15.91
CA SER A 256 22.54 -21.04 14.76
C SER A 256 21.88 -21.99 13.76
N GLY A 257 21.27 -23.09 14.23
CA GLY A 257 20.56 -24.03 13.37
C GLY A 257 19.30 -23.44 12.76
N ASN A 258 18.54 -22.63 13.52
CA ASN A 258 17.40 -21.91 12.96
C ASN A 258 17.83 -20.95 11.84
N ARG A 259 18.92 -20.20 12.04
CA ARG A 259 19.50 -19.32 11.00
C ARG A 259 19.93 -20.09 9.75
N LEU A 260 20.53 -21.28 9.93
CA LEU A 260 20.87 -22.16 8.82
C LEU A 260 19.61 -22.59 8.05
N LEU A 261 18.56 -23.03 8.75
CA LEU A 261 17.33 -23.48 8.11
C LEU A 261 16.59 -22.33 7.40
N THR A 262 16.52 -21.15 8.01
CA THR A 262 16.00 -19.94 7.36
C THR A 262 16.76 -19.62 6.09
N SER A 263 18.09 -19.74 6.13
CA SER A 263 18.95 -19.52 4.96
C SER A 263 18.71 -20.56 3.87
N ILE A 264 18.47 -21.83 4.23
CA ILE A 264 18.12 -22.90 3.28
C ILE A 264 16.76 -22.62 2.63
N ILE A 265 15.73 -22.27 3.41
CA ILE A 265 14.42 -21.93 2.86
C ILE A 265 14.53 -20.72 1.92
N TRP A 266 15.27 -19.70 2.34
CA TRP A 266 15.52 -18.54 1.50
C TRP A 266 16.22 -18.92 0.19
N LEU A 267 17.29 -19.72 0.25
CA LEU A 267 18.08 -20.12 -0.91
C LEU A 267 17.27 -20.99 -1.89
N CYS A 268 16.43 -21.88 -1.36
CA CYS A 268 15.67 -22.84 -2.17
C CYS A 268 14.32 -22.31 -2.67
N PHE A 269 13.65 -21.42 -1.91
CA PHE A 269 12.27 -21.02 -2.20
C PHE A 269 12.07 -19.51 -2.37
N MET A 270 12.92 -18.66 -1.81
CA MET A 270 12.74 -17.21 -1.93
C MET A 270 13.60 -16.63 -3.05
N LEU A 271 14.90 -16.87 -3.01
CA LEU A 271 15.87 -16.36 -3.98
C LEU A 271 15.55 -16.78 -5.42
N PRO A 272 15.20 -18.05 -5.74
CA PRO A 272 14.93 -18.46 -7.11
C PRO A 272 13.70 -17.78 -7.71
N LEU A 273 12.76 -17.32 -6.87
CA LEU A 273 11.56 -16.60 -7.31
C LEU A 273 11.85 -15.13 -7.62
N VAL A 274 12.97 -14.55 -7.16
CA VAL A 274 13.38 -13.15 -7.44
C VAL A 274 14.16 -13.03 -8.76
N ILE A 275 14.88 -14.07 -9.16
CA ILE A 275 15.76 -14.07 -10.35
C ILE A 275 15.00 -13.83 -11.67
N PRO A 276 13.77 -14.34 -11.88
CA PRO A 276 13.00 -14.01 -13.09
C PRO A 276 12.74 -12.51 -13.21
N ARG A 277 12.94 -11.95 -14.41
CA ARG A 277 12.75 -10.50 -14.65
C ARG A 277 11.29 -10.06 -14.53
N SER A 278 10.36 -10.92 -14.90
CA SER A 278 8.93 -10.70 -14.89
C SER A 278 8.19 -11.88 -14.25
N VAL A 279 7.11 -11.59 -13.51
CA VAL A 279 6.31 -12.59 -12.79
C VAL A 279 4.83 -12.26 -12.95
N ASN A 280 4.32 -12.48 -14.16
CA ASN A 280 2.88 -12.41 -14.41
C ASN A 280 2.08 -13.44 -13.59
N THR A 281 2.72 -14.53 -13.13
CA THR A 281 2.08 -15.60 -12.35
C THR A 281 1.91 -15.26 -10.87
N LEU A 282 2.78 -14.43 -10.28
CA LEU A 282 2.76 -14.19 -8.82
C LEU A 282 1.60 -13.29 -8.36
N ARG A 283 1.03 -12.44 -9.23
CA ARG A 283 -0.15 -11.62 -8.88
C ARG A 283 -1.35 -12.47 -8.43
N TYR A 284 -1.46 -13.70 -8.95
CA TYR A 284 -2.53 -14.63 -8.58
C TYR A 284 -2.25 -15.39 -7.27
N MET A 285 -0.97 -15.56 -6.90
CA MET A 285 -0.58 -16.11 -5.59
C MET A 285 -0.98 -15.18 -4.43
N SER A 286 -1.25 -13.90 -4.69
CA SER A 286 -1.81 -12.98 -3.70
C SER A 286 -3.17 -13.45 -3.17
N ALA A 287 -4.01 -14.12 -3.99
CA ALA A 287 -5.28 -14.74 -3.58
C ALA A 287 -5.08 -15.70 -2.42
N ILE A 288 -4.17 -16.65 -2.61
CA ILE A 288 -3.78 -17.65 -1.61
C ILE A 288 -3.24 -16.93 -0.36
N GLY A 289 -2.41 -15.90 -0.53
CA GLY A 289 -1.83 -15.15 0.56
C GLY A 289 -2.85 -14.48 1.48
N ILE A 290 -3.87 -13.81 0.92
CA ILE A 290 -4.94 -13.21 1.75
C ILE A 290 -5.74 -14.31 2.45
N THR A 291 -6.09 -15.40 1.74
CA THR A 291 -6.84 -16.52 2.34
C THR A 291 -6.08 -17.12 3.52
N SER A 292 -4.77 -17.33 3.42
CA SER A 292 -3.94 -17.83 4.52
C SER A 292 -3.92 -16.89 5.72
N ILE A 293 -3.89 -15.58 5.50
CA ILE A 293 -3.93 -14.61 6.61
C ILE A 293 -5.32 -14.55 7.23
N CYS A 294 -6.39 -14.55 6.44
CA CYS A 294 -7.76 -14.65 6.97
C CYS A 294 -7.93 -15.90 7.84
N TYR A 295 -7.41 -17.05 7.38
CA TYR A 295 -7.41 -18.28 8.16
C TYR A 295 -6.62 -18.11 9.48
N LEU A 296 -5.41 -17.55 9.42
CA LEU A 296 -4.61 -17.29 10.62
C LEU A 296 -5.39 -16.41 11.62
N VAL A 297 -6.04 -15.34 11.16
CA VAL A 297 -6.84 -14.46 12.03
C VAL A 297 -7.99 -15.22 12.69
N VAL A 298 -8.70 -16.08 11.94
CA VAL A 298 -9.75 -16.92 12.52
C VAL A 298 -9.18 -17.86 13.58
N VAL A 299 -8.04 -18.49 13.32
CA VAL A 299 -7.37 -19.38 14.29
C VAL A 299 -6.95 -18.61 15.54
N ILE A 300 -6.37 -17.41 15.41
CA ILE A 300 -6.02 -16.53 16.53
C ILE A 300 -7.27 -16.22 17.38
N VAL A 301 -8.40 -15.88 16.74
CA VAL A 301 -9.64 -15.56 17.44
C VAL A 301 -10.17 -16.78 18.22
N VAL A 302 -10.17 -17.96 17.59
CA VAL A 302 -10.65 -19.20 18.20
C VAL A 302 -9.74 -19.63 19.35
N HIS A 303 -8.42 -19.62 19.15
CA HIS A 303 -7.46 -19.97 20.18
C HIS A 303 -7.55 -19.00 21.37
N SER A 304 -7.61 -17.69 21.11
CA SER A 304 -7.83 -16.69 22.15
C SER A 304 -9.09 -16.98 22.96
N TYR A 305 -10.22 -17.23 22.31
CA TYR A 305 -11.47 -17.54 23.00
C TYR A 305 -11.41 -18.82 23.85
N MET A 306 -10.72 -19.86 23.39
CA MET A 306 -10.62 -21.16 24.06
C MET A 306 -9.58 -21.20 25.18
N ASN A 307 -8.53 -20.39 25.07
CA ASN A 307 -7.36 -20.44 25.95
C ASN A 307 -7.16 -19.13 26.70
N GLY A 308 -6.46 -18.14 26.13
CA GLY A 308 -5.97 -16.99 26.88
C GLY A 308 -7.03 -16.00 27.35
N LEU A 309 -8.09 -15.79 26.57
CA LEU A 309 -9.12 -14.78 26.86
C LEU A 309 -9.80 -15.00 28.24
N PRO A 310 -10.31 -16.20 28.60
CA PRO A 310 -10.87 -16.49 29.91
C PRO A 310 -10.01 -16.08 31.11
N ASP A 311 -8.69 -16.11 30.97
CA ASP A 311 -7.75 -15.84 32.07
C ASP A 311 -7.21 -14.42 32.05
N ASN A 312 -6.83 -13.90 30.88
CA ASN A 312 -6.28 -12.55 30.74
C ASN A 312 -7.34 -11.46 30.93
N ILE A 313 -8.62 -11.71 30.59
CA ILE A 313 -9.69 -10.73 30.80
C ILE A 313 -9.92 -10.40 32.28
N LYS A 314 -9.54 -11.30 33.19
CA LYS A 314 -9.60 -11.09 34.64
C LYS A 314 -8.46 -10.20 35.15
N LYS A 315 -7.38 -10.06 34.37
CA LYS A 315 -6.15 -9.31 34.69
C LYS A 315 -6.06 -8.05 33.83
N VAL A 316 -7.08 -7.21 33.89
CA VAL A 316 -7.10 -5.93 33.16
C VAL A 316 -6.69 -4.80 34.10
N HIS A 317 -5.57 -4.15 33.78
CA HIS A 317 -5.03 -3.01 34.50
C HIS A 317 -5.21 -1.71 33.71
N LEU A 318 -5.31 -0.57 34.40
CA LEU A 318 -5.50 0.71 33.73
C LEU A 318 -4.25 1.12 32.93
N THR A 319 -3.09 0.97 33.57
CA THR A 319 -1.76 1.30 33.03
C THR A 319 -0.81 0.14 33.30
N GLY A 320 -0.04 -0.29 32.30
CA GLY A 320 0.95 -1.34 32.48
C GLY A 320 2.12 -0.84 33.34
N ALA A 321 2.36 -1.48 34.49
CA ALA A 321 3.61 -1.34 35.23
C ALA A 321 4.72 -2.16 34.52
N PRO A 322 6.00 -1.78 34.65
CA PRO A 322 7.11 -2.61 34.15
C PRO A 322 7.03 -4.02 34.76
N GLY A 323 6.90 -5.05 33.93
CA GLY A 323 6.78 -6.45 34.37
C GLY A 323 5.34 -6.96 34.56
N ASP A 324 4.32 -6.15 34.29
CA ASP A 324 2.93 -6.61 34.30
C ASP A 324 2.65 -7.54 33.10
N GLU A 325 2.28 -8.78 33.39
CA GLU A 325 1.93 -9.80 32.39
C GLU A 325 0.47 -9.71 31.93
N GLY A 326 -0.34 -8.87 32.57
CA GLY A 326 -1.76 -8.71 32.25
C GLY A 326 -2.03 -7.86 31.00
N ILE A 327 -3.32 -7.60 30.78
CA ILE A 327 -3.80 -6.69 29.74
C ILE A 327 -3.84 -5.29 30.35
N HIS A 328 -3.21 -4.31 29.71
CA HIS A 328 -3.33 -2.92 30.13
C HIS A 328 -4.09 -2.06 29.10
N LEU A 329 -4.90 -1.12 29.58
CA LEU A 329 -5.69 -0.26 28.71
C LEU A 329 -4.84 0.81 28.03
N PHE A 330 -3.88 1.38 28.76
CA PHE A 330 -2.93 2.38 28.26
C PHE A 330 -1.49 1.93 28.53
N GLY A 331 -0.68 1.90 27.48
CA GLY A 331 0.77 1.71 27.59
C GLY A 331 1.44 2.93 28.25
N THR A 332 2.56 2.70 28.92
CA THR A 332 3.33 3.74 29.62
C THR A 332 4.74 3.87 29.04
N GLY A 333 5.34 5.05 29.19
CA GLY A 333 6.71 5.33 28.76
C GLY A 333 6.92 5.31 27.23
N ASN A 334 8.19 5.21 26.82
CA ASN A 334 8.59 5.26 25.40
C ASN A 334 8.06 4.06 24.59
N LYS A 335 7.82 2.92 25.25
CA LYS A 335 7.26 1.70 24.61
C LYS A 335 5.88 1.98 23.99
N ALA A 336 5.07 2.84 24.61
CA ALA A 336 3.75 3.19 24.09
C ALA A 336 3.76 3.89 22.73
N VAL A 337 4.88 4.56 22.41
CA VAL A 337 5.10 5.35 21.20
C VAL A 337 5.69 4.51 20.06
N GLU A 338 6.14 3.28 20.32
CA GLU A 338 6.61 2.35 19.29
C GLU A 338 5.46 1.78 18.44
N GLY A 339 4.32 1.50 19.07
CA GLY A 339 3.16 0.87 18.42
C GLY A 339 2.64 1.60 17.15
N PRO A 340 2.50 2.93 17.11
CA PRO A 340 2.11 3.68 15.92
C PRO A 340 2.93 3.34 14.66
N GLY A 341 4.25 3.13 14.80
CA GLY A 341 5.11 2.75 13.67
C GLY A 341 4.72 1.38 13.11
N VAL A 342 4.52 0.40 13.99
CA VAL A 342 4.10 -0.96 13.61
C VAL A 342 2.72 -0.96 12.95
N PHE A 343 1.75 -0.22 13.51
CA PHE A 343 0.44 -0.05 12.88
C PHE A 343 0.56 0.65 11.53
N MET A 344 1.36 1.71 11.42
CA MET A 344 1.53 2.42 10.16
C MET A 344 2.09 1.50 9.08
N PHE A 345 3.09 0.69 9.40
CA PHE A 345 3.65 -0.29 8.47
C PHE A 345 2.58 -1.24 7.93
N ALA A 346 1.67 -1.74 8.78
CA ALA A 346 0.61 -2.67 8.37
C ALA A 346 -0.41 -2.04 7.39
N PHE A 347 -0.56 -0.72 7.38
CA PHE A 347 -1.50 0.00 6.50
C PHE A 347 -0.81 0.77 5.36
N LEU A 348 0.51 0.63 5.22
CA LEU A 348 1.30 1.34 4.22
C LEU A 348 1.13 0.71 2.82
N CYS A 349 0.41 1.41 1.95
CA CYS A 349 0.17 0.98 0.56
C CYS A 349 0.39 2.09 -0.48
N GLN A 350 0.69 3.31 -0.04
CA GLN A 350 0.77 4.53 -0.86
C GLN A 350 1.83 4.46 -1.94
N ALA A 351 2.95 3.79 -1.66
CA ALA A 351 3.99 3.52 -2.65
C ALA A 351 3.42 2.87 -3.92
N ASN A 352 2.45 1.97 -3.79
CA ASN A 352 1.92 1.21 -4.90
C ASN A 352 0.68 1.85 -5.56
N SER A 353 0.28 3.03 -5.08
CA SER A 353 -0.93 3.70 -5.55
C SER A 353 -0.94 3.97 -7.04
N PHE A 354 0.20 4.30 -7.64
CA PHE A 354 0.35 4.57 -9.08
C PHE A 354 0.04 3.34 -9.93
N GLU A 355 0.68 2.22 -9.62
CA GLU A 355 0.48 0.96 -10.34
C GLU A 355 -0.97 0.49 -10.26
N VAL A 356 -1.59 0.62 -9.08
CA VAL A 356 -2.98 0.26 -8.87
C VAL A 356 -3.93 1.22 -9.58
N TYR A 357 -3.69 2.53 -9.51
CA TYR A 357 -4.55 3.54 -10.13
C TYR A 357 -4.52 3.45 -11.66
N LEU A 358 -3.33 3.34 -12.25
CA LEU A 358 -3.15 3.24 -13.71
C LEU A 358 -3.59 1.88 -14.26
N GLY A 359 -3.62 0.84 -13.42
CA GLY A 359 -4.15 -0.48 -13.78
C GLY A 359 -5.68 -0.57 -13.83
N MET A 360 -6.42 0.49 -13.49
CA MET A 360 -7.89 0.50 -13.58
C MET A 360 -8.36 0.76 -15.03
N PRO A 361 -9.41 0.08 -15.54
CA PRO A 361 -9.92 0.28 -16.89
C PRO A 361 -10.46 1.68 -17.17
N LYS A 362 -10.96 2.35 -16.12
CA LYS A 362 -11.45 3.74 -16.18
C LYS A 362 -10.95 4.47 -14.93
N PRO A 363 -9.67 4.92 -14.91
CA PRO A 363 -9.11 5.61 -13.76
C PRO A 363 -9.93 6.86 -13.45
N ASN A 364 -10.33 6.99 -12.20
CA ASN A 364 -11.08 8.12 -11.68
C ASN A 364 -10.79 8.20 -10.19
N VAL A 365 -10.45 9.40 -9.70
CA VAL A 365 -10.12 9.65 -8.29
C VAL A 365 -11.20 9.16 -7.34
N HIS A 366 -12.47 9.48 -7.60
CA HIS A 366 -13.57 9.11 -6.69
C HIS A 366 -13.77 7.59 -6.61
N ARG A 367 -13.61 6.89 -7.73
CA ARG A 367 -13.69 5.42 -7.75
C ARG A 367 -12.51 4.80 -7.02
N PHE A 368 -11.30 5.29 -7.28
CA PHE A 368 -10.11 4.84 -6.60
C PHE A 368 -10.18 5.03 -5.09
N THR A 369 -10.66 6.19 -4.63
CA THR A 369 -10.85 6.47 -3.20
C THR A 369 -11.90 5.56 -2.58
N ALA A 370 -13.02 5.30 -3.27
CA ALA A 370 -14.03 4.34 -2.80
C ALA A 370 -13.46 2.91 -2.71
N TYR A 371 -12.70 2.46 -3.71
CA TYR A 371 -12.09 1.12 -3.72
C TYR A 371 -11.01 0.99 -2.64
N THR A 372 -10.23 2.05 -2.45
CA THR A 372 -9.28 2.17 -1.35
C THR A 372 -9.98 2.09 0.00
N ALA A 373 -11.08 2.81 0.20
CA ALA A 373 -11.81 2.78 1.47
C ALA A 373 -12.33 1.36 1.80
N ILE A 374 -12.82 0.63 0.80
CA ILE A 374 -13.23 -0.78 0.97
C ILE A 374 -12.02 -1.66 1.32
N ALA A 375 -10.91 -1.54 0.58
CA ALA A 375 -9.70 -2.31 0.84
C ALA A 375 -9.15 -2.07 2.26
N MET A 376 -9.05 -0.80 2.65
CA MET A 376 -8.58 -0.40 3.98
C MET A 376 -9.53 -0.85 5.08
N ALA A 377 -10.85 -0.87 4.85
CA ALA A 377 -11.81 -1.41 5.81
C ALA A 377 -11.65 -2.93 6.02
N VAL A 378 -11.43 -3.70 4.94
CA VAL A 378 -11.14 -5.14 5.05
C VAL A 378 -9.84 -5.38 5.83
N CYS A 379 -8.79 -4.64 5.51
CA CYS A 379 -7.51 -4.72 6.21
C CYS A 379 -7.64 -4.33 7.68
N PHE A 380 -8.41 -3.28 7.97
CA PHE A 380 -8.65 -2.79 9.31
C PHE A 380 -9.31 -3.85 10.19
N VAL A 381 -10.36 -4.50 9.69
CA VAL A 381 -11.05 -5.57 10.43
C VAL A 381 -10.08 -6.72 10.73
N LEU A 382 -9.35 -7.22 9.74
CA LEU A 382 -8.41 -8.31 9.95
C LEU A 382 -7.28 -7.94 10.94
N CYS A 383 -6.73 -6.74 10.80
CA CYS A 383 -5.66 -6.25 11.66
C CYS A 383 -6.12 -6.02 13.10
N ILE A 384 -7.31 -5.42 13.30
CA ILE A 384 -7.89 -5.24 14.63
C ILE A 384 -8.18 -6.58 15.29
N PHE A 385 -8.73 -7.55 14.56
CA PHE A 385 -9.01 -8.87 15.13
C PHE A 385 -7.72 -9.60 15.51
N ALA A 386 -6.71 -9.57 14.65
CA ALA A 386 -5.39 -10.13 14.97
C ALA A 386 -4.78 -9.46 16.20
N ALA A 387 -4.76 -8.12 16.25
CA ALA A 387 -4.18 -7.35 17.34
C ALA A 387 -4.93 -7.57 18.66
N PHE A 388 -6.26 -7.48 18.64
CA PHE A 388 -7.12 -7.60 19.80
C PHE A 388 -7.11 -9.00 20.38
N PHE A 389 -7.45 -10.02 19.58
CA PHE A 389 -7.51 -11.38 20.08
C PHE A 389 -6.12 -11.94 20.36
N GLY A 390 -5.11 -11.64 19.54
CA GLY A 390 -3.73 -12.05 19.82
C GLY A 390 -3.18 -11.42 21.11
N TYR A 391 -3.55 -10.17 21.42
CA TYR A 391 -3.16 -9.57 22.71
C TYR A 391 -3.95 -10.16 23.88
N LEU A 392 -5.26 -10.39 23.73
CA LEU A 392 -6.07 -11.05 24.78
C LEU A 392 -5.66 -12.49 25.04
N ASP A 393 -5.06 -13.14 24.07
CA ASP A 393 -4.56 -14.51 24.18
C ASP A 393 -3.31 -14.59 25.08
N PHE A 394 -2.35 -13.68 24.88
CA PHE A 394 -1.03 -13.79 25.53
C PHE A 394 -0.73 -12.68 26.55
N GLY A 395 -1.54 -11.63 26.63
CA GLY A 395 -1.32 -10.52 27.54
C GLY A 395 0.05 -9.85 27.33
N GLY A 396 0.72 -9.54 28.43
CA GLY A 396 2.04 -8.92 28.44
C GLY A 396 3.15 -9.77 27.81
N ALA A 397 2.93 -11.07 27.62
CA ALA A 397 3.93 -11.98 27.06
C ALA A 397 4.21 -11.76 25.57
N VAL A 398 3.26 -11.21 24.81
CA VAL A 398 3.47 -10.95 23.38
C VAL A 398 4.28 -9.67 23.16
N THR A 399 5.59 -9.81 22.99
CA THR A 399 6.54 -8.69 22.77
C THR A 399 7.10 -8.63 21.35
N GLY A 400 6.85 -9.64 20.52
CA GLY A 400 7.28 -9.68 19.13
C GLY A 400 6.25 -10.37 18.24
N SER A 401 6.73 -11.21 17.33
CA SER A 401 5.89 -11.98 16.42
C SER A 401 4.93 -12.88 17.19
N VAL A 402 3.64 -12.76 16.91
CA VAL A 402 2.60 -13.61 17.51
C VAL A 402 2.82 -15.10 17.18
N LEU A 403 3.51 -15.40 16.09
CA LEU A 403 3.81 -16.77 15.67
C LEU A 403 4.69 -17.53 16.68
N LEU A 404 5.54 -16.82 17.43
CA LEU A 404 6.42 -17.44 18.43
C LEU A 404 5.67 -17.87 19.69
N MET A 405 4.44 -17.41 19.89
CA MET A 405 3.63 -17.67 21.08
C MET A 405 2.73 -18.90 20.93
N TYR A 406 2.46 -19.31 19.69
CA TYR A 406 1.63 -20.47 19.39
C TYR A 406 2.47 -21.75 19.29
N ASP A 407 1.84 -22.89 19.62
CA ASP A 407 2.42 -24.22 19.45
C ASP A 407 1.80 -24.93 18.23
N PRO A 408 2.41 -24.80 17.04
CA PRO A 408 1.87 -25.42 15.84
C PRO A 408 1.93 -26.96 15.87
N VAL A 409 2.81 -27.58 16.67
CA VAL A 409 3.00 -29.04 16.63
C VAL A 409 1.85 -29.77 17.33
N ASN A 410 1.42 -29.24 18.48
CA ASN A 410 0.32 -29.83 19.24
C ASN A 410 -1.07 -29.35 18.77
N GLU A 411 -1.13 -28.26 18.00
CA GLU A 411 -2.40 -27.70 17.48
C GLU A 411 -2.47 -27.71 15.95
N PRO A 412 -3.11 -28.72 15.33
CA PRO A 412 -3.14 -28.87 13.88
C PRO A 412 -3.73 -27.67 13.12
N ALA A 413 -4.71 -26.96 13.70
CA ALA A 413 -5.27 -25.76 13.09
C ALA A 413 -4.24 -24.64 12.97
N ILE A 414 -3.38 -24.48 13.98
CA ILE A 414 -2.27 -23.52 13.95
C ILE A 414 -1.24 -23.94 12.90
N MET A 415 -0.89 -25.23 12.82
CA MET A 415 0.04 -25.74 11.80
C MET A 415 -0.39 -25.39 10.37
N VAL A 416 -1.67 -25.59 10.04
CA VAL A 416 -2.21 -25.25 8.71
C VAL A 416 -2.04 -23.75 8.42
N GLY A 417 -2.27 -22.90 9.43
CA GLY A 417 -2.07 -21.47 9.32
C GLY A 417 -0.61 -21.10 9.09
N PHE A 418 0.31 -21.75 9.80
CA PHE A 418 1.75 -21.53 9.69
C PHE A 418 2.28 -21.92 8.31
N VAL A 419 1.84 -23.06 7.78
CA VAL A 419 2.19 -23.50 6.41
C VAL A 419 1.68 -22.49 5.38
N GLY A 420 0.42 -22.04 5.50
CA GLY A 420 -0.14 -21.03 4.61
C GLY A 420 0.62 -19.70 4.65
N VAL A 421 0.95 -19.23 5.85
CA VAL A 421 1.74 -18.00 6.04
C VAL A 421 3.15 -18.16 5.49
N LEU A 422 3.81 -19.30 5.70
CA LEU A 422 5.14 -19.59 5.15
C LEU A 422 5.15 -19.50 3.61
N VAL A 423 4.19 -20.14 2.96
CA VAL A 423 4.04 -20.06 1.48
C VAL A 423 3.79 -18.61 1.05
N LYS A 424 2.88 -17.91 1.74
CA LYS A 424 2.60 -16.49 1.49
C LYS A 424 3.86 -15.64 1.60
N LEU A 425 4.67 -15.82 2.64
CA LEU A 425 5.89 -15.05 2.88
C LEU A 425 6.92 -15.26 1.77
N CYS A 426 7.10 -16.50 1.29
CA CYS A 426 8.01 -16.78 0.19
C CYS A 426 7.60 -16.07 -1.11
N VAL A 427 6.30 -16.10 -1.42
CA VAL A 427 5.71 -15.39 -2.57
C VAL A 427 5.82 -13.87 -2.41
N SER A 428 5.43 -13.34 -1.25
CA SER A 428 5.48 -11.91 -0.96
C SER A 428 6.91 -11.38 -1.01
N TYR A 429 7.89 -12.15 -0.52
CA TYR A 429 9.30 -11.80 -0.64
C TYR A 429 9.71 -11.59 -2.08
N ALA A 430 9.35 -12.51 -2.98
CA ALA A 430 9.71 -12.40 -4.39
C ALA A 430 9.15 -11.11 -5.03
N LEU A 431 7.87 -10.85 -4.81
CA LEU A 431 7.19 -9.66 -5.33
C LEU A 431 7.80 -8.35 -4.80
N VAL A 432 8.03 -8.27 -3.49
CA VAL A 432 8.53 -7.06 -2.85
C VAL A 432 10.02 -6.85 -3.11
N ALA A 433 10.82 -7.92 -3.20
CA ALA A 433 12.23 -7.83 -3.55
C ALA A 433 12.42 -7.31 -4.99
N MET A 434 11.52 -7.64 -5.92
CA MET A 434 11.52 -7.04 -7.26
C MET A 434 11.18 -5.55 -7.23
N ALA A 435 10.23 -5.13 -6.40
CA ALA A 435 9.95 -3.70 -6.22
C ALA A 435 11.17 -2.96 -5.63
N CYS A 436 11.87 -3.58 -4.67
CA CYS A 436 13.13 -3.05 -4.12
C CYS A 436 14.21 -2.95 -5.20
N ARG A 437 14.39 -3.99 -6.02
CA ARG A 437 15.31 -4.01 -7.16
C ARG A 437 15.02 -2.87 -8.12
N ASN A 438 13.76 -2.70 -8.53
CA ASN A 438 13.36 -1.66 -9.48
C ASN A 438 13.58 -0.25 -8.90
N ALA A 439 13.28 -0.05 -7.60
CA ALA A 439 13.59 1.20 -6.92
C ALA A 439 15.11 1.49 -6.94
N LEU A 440 15.95 0.47 -6.72
CA LEU A 440 17.41 0.64 -6.75
C LEU A 440 17.98 0.81 -8.17
N TYR A 441 17.43 0.13 -9.18
CA TYR A 441 17.81 0.30 -10.57
C TYR A 441 17.60 1.74 -11.05
N SER A 442 16.56 2.42 -10.55
CA SER A 442 16.33 3.83 -10.83
C SER A 442 17.48 4.75 -10.37
N PHE A 443 18.22 4.37 -9.31
CA PHE A 443 19.40 5.12 -8.86
C PHE A 443 20.64 4.86 -9.72
N VAL A 444 20.78 3.65 -10.25
CA VAL A 444 21.91 3.28 -11.11
C VAL A 444 21.68 3.73 -12.57
N GLY A 445 20.47 4.17 -12.92
CA GLY A 445 20.10 4.51 -14.29
C GLY A 445 19.99 3.27 -15.18
N TRP A 446 19.64 2.13 -14.58
CA TRP A 446 19.47 0.86 -15.29
C TRP A 446 17.99 0.61 -15.55
N ASP A 447 17.66 0.17 -16.77
CA ASP A 447 16.36 -0.41 -17.06
C ASP A 447 16.41 -1.92 -16.83
N ALA A 448 15.36 -2.49 -16.23
CA ALA A 448 15.32 -3.91 -15.91
C ALA A 448 15.37 -4.79 -17.17
N ASP A 449 14.90 -4.26 -18.31
CA ASP A 449 14.87 -4.98 -19.57
C ASP A 449 16.22 -4.92 -20.32
N ASP A 450 16.96 -3.80 -20.21
CA ASP A 450 18.23 -3.57 -20.93
C ASP A 450 19.47 -4.13 -20.24
N VAL A 451 19.42 -4.36 -18.93
CA VAL A 451 20.58 -4.84 -18.16
C VAL A 451 20.98 -6.24 -18.63
N ALA A 452 22.28 -6.48 -18.85
CA ALA A 452 22.78 -7.83 -19.15
C ALA A 452 22.41 -8.83 -18.05
N PHE A 453 21.96 -10.04 -18.40
CA PHE A 453 21.44 -11.03 -17.44
C PHE A 453 22.41 -11.35 -16.29
N TRP A 454 23.72 -11.45 -16.58
CA TRP A 454 24.70 -11.66 -15.53
C TRP A 454 24.79 -10.48 -14.54
N LYS A 455 24.78 -9.22 -15.01
CA LYS A 455 24.76 -8.02 -14.14
C LYS A 455 23.50 -7.99 -13.28
N HIS A 456 22.38 -8.35 -13.89
CA HIS A 456 21.10 -8.50 -13.20
C HIS A 456 21.18 -9.54 -12.07
N CYS A 457 21.67 -10.74 -12.35
CA CYS A 457 21.84 -11.80 -11.34
C CYS A 457 22.78 -11.38 -10.22
N VAL A 458 23.95 -10.80 -10.54
CA VAL A 458 24.91 -10.33 -9.51
C VAL A 458 24.24 -9.32 -8.59
N PHE A 459 23.52 -8.35 -9.15
CA PHE A 459 22.82 -7.33 -8.36
C PHE A 459 21.74 -7.95 -7.47
N VAL A 460 20.86 -8.79 -8.03
CA VAL A 460 19.76 -9.43 -7.29
C VAL A 460 20.29 -10.31 -6.17
N ILE A 461 21.28 -11.15 -6.46
CA ILE A 461 21.89 -12.04 -5.46
C ILE A 461 22.55 -11.22 -4.35
N SER A 462 23.27 -10.16 -4.70
CA SER A 462 23.93 -9.28 -3.71
C SER A 462 22.91 -8.58 -2.82
N LEU A 463 21.86 -8.01 -3.41
CA LEU A 463 20.78 -7.34 -2.67
C LEU A 463 20.06 -8.32 -1.74
N SER A 464 19.66 -9.48 -2.27
CA SER A 464 18.98 -10.51 -1.47
C SER A 464 19.88 -11.09 -0.37
N ALA A 465 21.19 -11.18 -0.59
CA ALA A 465 22.14 -11.58 0.45
C ALA A 465 22.24 -10.55 1.59
N VAL A 466 22.27 -9.24 1.26
CA VAL A 466 22.22 -8.19 2.29
C VAL A 466 20.91 -8.24 3.09
N ILE A 467 19.77 -8.42 2.41
CA ILE A 467 18.46 -8.60 3.06
C ILE A 467 18.47 -9.81 3.99
N LEU A 468 19.01 -10.94 3.54
CA LEU A 468 19.14 -12.16 4.35
C LEU A 468 19.96 -11.87 5.61
N LEU A 469 21.15 -11.26 5.47
CA LEU A 469 22.01 -10.93 6.61
C LEU A 469 21.26 -10.06 7.62
N CYS A 470 20.60 -8.99 7.18
CA CYS A 470 19.78 -8.16 8.07
C CYS A 470 18.69 -9.00 8.78
N GLY A 471 17.97 -9.85 8.04
CA GLY A 471 16.91 -10.70 8.62
C GLY A 471 17.41 -11.78 9.60
N LEU A 472 18.66 -12.24 9.49
CA LEU A 472 19.24 -13.23 10.41
C LEU A 472 19.79 -12.61 11.71
N PHE A 473 20.15 -11.32 11.66
CA PHE A 473 20.79 -10.62 12.78
C PHE A 473 19.87 -9.69 13.54
N ILE A 474 18.79 -9.18 12.92
CA ILE A 474 17.77 -8.40 13.62
C ILE A 474 16.88 -9.35 14.44
N PRO A 475 16.80 -9.18 15.77
CA PRO A 475 16.18 -10.16 16.66
C PRO A 475 14.65 -10.12 16.67
N THR A 476 14.04 -8.95 16.42
CA THR A 476 12.61 -8.73 16.57
C THR A 476 12.04 -8.11 15.30
N ILE A 477 10.92 -8.68 14.83
CA ILE A 477 10.22 -8.16 13.65
C ILE A 477 9.62 -6.77 13.91
N ASN A 478 9.21 -6.51 15.16
CA ASN A 478 8.59 -5.26 15.58
C ASN A 478 9.54 -4.07 15.45
N THR A 479 10.84 -4.22 15.68
CA THR A 479 11.83 -3.16 15.44
C THR A 479 11.84 -2.74 13.97
N VAL A 480 11.80 -3.72 13.05
CA VAL A 480 11.76 -3.43 11.60
C VAL A 480 10.47 -2.71 11.25
N PHE A 481 9.33 -3.21 11.71
CA PHE A 481 8.03 -2.58 11.45
C PHE A 481 7.91 -1.19 12.07
N GLY A 482 8.36 -1.01 13.30
CA GLY A 482 8.35 0.27 14.00
C GLY A 482 9.19 1.31 13.26
N PHE A 483 10.42 0.97 12.90
CA PHE A 483 11.35 1.88 12.22
C PHE A 483 10.90 2.21 10.80
N VAL A 484 10.64 1.17 9.99
CA VAL A 484 10.25 1.34 8.59
C VAL A 484 8.87 1.99 8.50
N GLY A 485 7.93 1.59 9.36
CA GLY A 485 6.60 2.20 9.43
C GLY A 485 6.63 3.65 9.89
N ALA A 486 7.49 4.01 10.84
CA ALA A 486 7.63 5.40 11.27
C ALA A 486 8.24 6.28 10.18
N VAL A 487 9.40 5.90 9.65
CA VAL A 487 10.12 6.68 8.63
C VAL A 487 9.38 6.62 7.29
N CYS A 488 9.26 5.43 6.70
CA CYS A 488 8.68 5.30 5.37
C CYS A 488 7.18 5.57 5.38
N GLY A 489 6.46 5.13 6.41
CA GLY A 489 5.03 5.44 6.53
C GLY A 489 4.80 6.94 6.76
N GLY A 490 5.52 7.58 7.67
CA GLY A 490 5.40 9.02 7.88
C GLY A 490 5.67 9.84 6.61
N PHE A 491 6.71 9.49 5.83
CA PHE A 491 6.99 10.18 4.58
C PHE A 491 6.08 9.77 3.41
N LEU A 492 6.08 8.49 3.02
CA LEU A 492 5.38 8.00 1.82
C LEU A 492 3.86 8.00 1.99
N ALA A 493 3.34 7.80 3.20
CA ALA A 493 1.90 7.82 3.39
C ALA A 493 1.36 9.21 3.72
N PHE A 494 2.09 10.04 4.45
CA PHE A 494 1.51 11.25 5.01
C PHE A 494 2.19 12.53 4.52
N ILE A 495 3.49 12.73 4.77
CA ILE A 495 4.18 13.98 4.42
C ILE A 495 4.15 14.23 2.91
N LEU A 496 4.58 13.27 2.08
CA LEU A 496 4.67 13.47 0.63
C LEU A 496 3.29 13.66 -0.01
N PRO A 497 2.24 12.84 0.27
CA PRO A 497 0.91 13.09 -0.28
C PRO A 497 0.34 14.46 0.11
N SER A 498 0.57 14.91 1.35
CA SER A 498 0.18 16.25 1.78
C SER A 498 0.94 17.34 1.01
N LEU A 499 2.24 17.19 0.82
CA LEU A 499 3.02 18.15 0.03
C LEU A 499 2.57 18.14 -1.44
N PHE A 500 2.32 16.98 -2.04
CA PHE A 500 1.90 16.92 -3.44
C PHE A 500 0.56 17.60 -3.71
N ILE A 501 -0.42 17.48 -2.80
CA ILE A 501 -1.69 18.20 -2.97
C ILE A 501 -1.53 19.72 -2.75
N MET A 502 -0.61 20.15 -1.88
CA MET A 502 -0.31 21.56 -1.64
C MET A 502 0.47 22.22 -2.80
N TYR A 503 1.45 21.52 -3.37
CA TYR A 503 2.29 22.00 -4.47
C TYR A 503 1.73 21.63 -5.86
N GLY A 504 0.64 20.87 -5.92
CA GLY A 504 -0.06 20.45 -7.13
C GLY A 504 -0.91 21.52 -7.83
N GLY A 505 -0.76 22.79 -7.43
CA GLY A 505 -1.49 23.94 -7.97
C GLY A 505 -2.86 24.20 -7.34
N GLY A 506 -3.21 25.49 -7.24
CA GLY A 506 -4.51 25.95 -6.74
C GLY A 506 -4.72 25.76 -5.24
N TRP A 507 -3.65 25.61 -4.46
CA TRP A 507 -3.76 25.44 -3.00
C TRP A 507 -4.09 26.76 -2.32
N SER A 508 -5.38 26.97 -2.05
CA SER A 508 -5.84 28.01 -1.14
C SER A 508 -7.11 27.54 -0.44
N LEU A 509 -7.34 28.03 0.78
CA LEU A 509 -8.54 27.70 1.57
C LEU A 509 -9.84 27.93 0.78
N LYS A 510 -9.88 29.00 -0.05
CA LYS A 510 -11.01 29.32 -0.92
C LYS A 510 -11.20 28.31 -2.05
N ALA A 511 -10.10 27.80 -2.61
CA ALA A 511 -10.13 26.91 -3.75
C ALA A 511 -10.39 25.44 -3.37
N VAL A 512 -9.91 24.95 -2.22
CA VAL A 512 -10.08 23.54 -1.81
C VAL A 512 -11.19 23.32 -0.77
N GLY A 513 -11.60 24.39 -0.08
CA GLY A 513 -12.55 24.33 1.02
C GLY A 513 -11.92 23.91 2.36
N TRP A 514 -12.61 24.23 3.45
CA TRP A 514 -12.12 24.02 4.82
C TRP A 514 -11.79 22.56 5.16
N CYS A 515 -12.59 21.62 4.67
CA CYS A 515 -12.42 20.20 4.99
C CYS A 515 -11.11 19.64 4.42
N HIS A 516 -10.86 19.81 3.13
CA HIS A 516 -9.60 19.39 2.50
C HIS A 516 -8.40 20.14 3.06
N TYR A 517 -8.55 21.43 3.35
CA TYR A 517 -7.49 22.22 3.97
C TYR A 517 -7.07 21.60 5.32
N LEU A 518 -8.01 21.44 6.25
CA LEU A 518 -7.72 20.86 7.57
C LEU A 518 -7.22 19.41 7.49
N ALA A 519 -7.84 18.56 6.66
CA ALA A 519 -7.44 17.17 6.51
C ALA A 519 -5.99 17.04 6.01
N THR A 520 -5.58 17.89 5.08
CA THR A 520 -4.21 17.86 4.54
C THR A 520 -3.18 18.26 5.58
N TYR A 521 -3.45 19.30 6.38
CA TYR A 521 -2.57 19.67 7.49
C TYR A 521 -2.57 18.59 8.59
N ALA A 522 -3.72 17.98 8.89
CA ALA A 522 -3.79 16.88 9.85
C ALA A 522 -2.93 15.69 9.42
N VAL A 523 -3.01 15.29 8.14
CA VAL A 523 -2.13 14.26 7.56
C VAL A 523 -0.66 14.69 7.65
N LEU A 524 -0.34 15.93 7.29
CA LEU A 524 1.04 16.42 7.33
C LEU A 524 1.62 16.38 8.76
N PHE A 525 0.89 16.91 9.74
CA PHE A 525 1.31 16.90 11.15
C PHE A 525 1.39 15.49 11.72
N ALA A 526 0.46 14.60 11.36
CA ALA A 526 0.52 13.19 11.76
C ALA A 526 1.76 12.51 11.17
N GLY A 527 2.11 12.78 9.92
CA GLY A 527 3.32 12.28 9.27
C GLY A 527 4.59 12.76 9.97
N VAL A 528 4.69 14.05 10.30
CA VAL A 528 5.83 14.61 11.03
C VAL A 528 5.92 14.01 12.44
N ALA A 529 4.81 13.95 13.17
CA ALA A 529 4.76 13.37 14.50
C ALA A 529 5.18 11.89 14.49
N LEU A 530 4.68 11.11 13.52
CA LEU A 530 5.04 9.71 13.37
C LEU A 530 6.52 9.54 13.03
N CYS A 531 7.06 10.33 12.09
CA CYS A 531 8.48 10.29 11.75
C CYS A 531 9.36 10.62 12.95
N VAL A 532 9.05 11.67 13.71
CA VAL A 532 9.89 12.11 14.84
C VAL A 532 9.75 11.17 16.03
N PHE A 533 8.52 10.99 16.54
CA PHE A 533 8.28 10.23 17.75
C PHE A 533 8.37 8.73 17.53
N GLY A 534 7.86 8.21 16.41
CA GLY A 534 7.92 6.78 16.10
C GLY A 534 9.35 6.30 15.85
N THR A 535 10.15 7.08 15.10
CA THR A 535 11.57 6.74 14.87
C THR A 535 12.37 6.87 16.16
N GLY A 536 12.19 7.97 16.90
CA GLY A 536 12.87 8.18 18.18
C GLY A 536 12.58 7.05 19.18
N ALA A 537 11.32 6.64 19.30
CA ALA A 537 10.91 5.53 20.17
C ALA A 537 11.52 4.20 19.74
N THR A 538 11.52 3.90 18.43
CA THR A 538 12.10 2.64 17.92
C THR A 538 13.62 2.59 18.09
N VAL A 539 14.33 3.71 17.85
CA VAL A 539 15.77 3.78 18.07
C VAL A 539 16.10 3.63 19.56
N TYR A 540 15.30 4.27 20.43
CA TYR A 540 15.45 4.14 21.86
C TYR A 540 15.19 2.71 22.37
N SER A 541 14.15 2.02 21.87
CA SER A 541 13.86 0.65 22.30
C SER A 541 14.99 -0.29 21.92
N VAL A 542 15.55 -0.15 20.72
CA VAL A 542 16.76 -0.89 20.32
C VAL A 542 17.94 -0.53 21.22
N ALA A 543 18.21 0.75 21.46
CA ALA A 543 19.37 1.16 22.25
C ALA A 543 19.32 0.72 23.72
N VAL A 544 18.13 0.47 24.27
CA VAL A 544 17.95 -0.02 25.66
C VAL A 544 17.95 -1.55 25.74
N GLU A 545 17.56 -2.24 24.67
CA GLU A 545 17.64 -3.71 24.60
C GLU A 545 19.07 -4.24 24.38
N TRP A 546 19.95 -3.41 23.79
CA TRP A 546 21.39 -3.68 23.64
C TRP A 546 22.18 -3.25 24.87
#